data_AF-A0A9W8CEU6-F1
#
_entry.id   AF-A0A9W8CEU6-F1
#
_cell.length_a   1.000
_cell.length_b   1.000
_cell.length_c   1.000
_cell.angle_alpha   90.00
_cell.angle_beta   90.00
_cell.angle_gamma   90.00
#
_symmetry.space_group_name_H-M   'P 1'
#
loop_
_entity.id
_entity.type
_entity.pdbx_description
1 polymer ?
#
loop_
_entity_poly.entity_id
_entity_poly.type
_entity_poly.pdbx_seq_one_letter_code
_entity_poly.pdbx_strand_id
1 'polypeptide(L)'
;MASSKVQVSGSLKFSFSVIPKDRRRDLEETAVVRIKAPELIKKRASIDLVAVLNVSHQLTASVLGHLKKAMKFVIAQLEKGDCLSIVAFDNSSSSYTTESINITSKGRKSAEKKVDDIVAGAHTGSKSGVAHAVEFLNNRSDKTSQGFVMLVSDGLDNSKSESFSEWKANDPSTSDLRRYPVHTMGLGTAHDPKELHLIARDTKGTYSCIAEELNDSKIMEAFAVCLAGLKSVVAVNTEIKITKGQSSSAKDVKLTALFDSEQKDRKELNIDLGVLYAGEVKDWIFGVSFTVPAKTGWGDDDRPIDDLLAATVSYHDVLQSDMSKPKTTAQCKLVVQFYGGQHVKSRTSELTPFPMVLPQMARMKVLKFFTDKFEKEVKLIKKSARPRGLPATAATDKVKFDEPMLQRILANSLDTMWGNDKNTEDGYDSICNDARKIGVDTMLRHIDDDIEAIFSCLYEGRASELGCVYSWLLTYEAQRAAYTGLPGATTFLTPAMKKMVQEAQKKAAVAPEEGAVPSSSATVAGSPHQLAPPANHLVDALEPYVKSALEKLLGGAGAVPSPNDAAGRGKPGGGGGGEAAQGNKTNKKAAEASKTSPDTHPAP
;
A
#
# COMPACT_ATOMS: atom_id res chain seq x y z
N MET A 1 -14.32 -7.25 18.97
CA MET A 1 -14.52 -8.29 17.93
C MET A 1 -13.85 -7.82 16.65
N ALA A 2 -13.33 -8.72 15.80
CA ALA A 2 -12.75 -8.31 14.52
C ALA A 2 -13.82 -7.77 13.55
N SER A 3 -13.51 -6.71 12.79
CA SER A 3 -14.40 -6.20 11.74
C SER A 3 -14.53 -7.20 10.60
N SER A 4 -15.75 -7.42 10.10
CA SER A 4 -16.00 -8.17 8.86
C SER A 4 -16.41 -7.28 7.68
N LYS A 5 -15.97 -6.02 7.69
CA LYS A 5 -16.07 -5.07 6.57
C LYS A 5 -14.78 -4.27 6.44
N VAL A 6 -14.48 -3.79 5.24
CA VAL A 6 -13.37 -2.84 5.00
C VAL A 6 -13.57 -1.61 5.88
N GLN A 7 -12.52 -1.22 6.59
CA GLN A 7 -12.46 -0.02 7.42
C GLN A 7 -11.70 1.09 6.68
N VAL A 8 -12.11 2.33 6.89
CA VAL A 8 -11.39 3.51 6.39
C VAL A 8 -11.19 4.51 7.53
N SER A 9 -10.03 5.15 7.54
CA SER A 9 -9.61 6.17 8.53
C SER A 9 -8.68 7.16 7.82
N GLY A 10 -8.56 8.39 8.32
CA GLY A 10 -7.68 9.37 7.68
C GLY A 10 -7.19 10.45 8.64
N SER A 11 -6.09 11.10 8.27
CA SER A 11 -5.40 12.08 9.11
C SER A 11 -4.63 13.07 8.22
N LEU A 12 -4.51 14.32 8.66
CA LEU A 12 -3.61 15.31 8.04
C LEU A 12 -2.28 15.36 8.80
N LYS A 13 -1.24 15.99 8.20
CA LYS A 13 0.08 16.13 8.82
C LYS A 13 -0.08 16.75 10.20
N PHE A 14 -0.90 17.79 10.36
CA PHE A 14 -1.22 18.34 11.68
C PHE A 14 -2.70 18.12 12.02
N SER A 15 -2.98 17.65 13.24
CA SER A 15 -4.36 17.45 13.74
C SER A 15 -5.04 18.78 14.11
N PHE A 16 -4.26 19.82 14.34
CA PHE A 16 -4.72 21.18 14.57
C PHE A 16 -3.73 22.20 13.99
N SER A 17 -4.19 23.43 13.77
CA SER A 17 -3.34 24.56 13.37
C SER A 17 -3.90 25.87 13.95
N VAL A 18 -3.01 26.76 14.40
CA VAL A 18 -3.39 28.04 15.02
C VAL A 18 -3.38 29.14 13.97
N ILE A 19 -4.48 29.89 13.87
CA ILE A 19 -4.63 30.98 12.89
C ILE A 19 -4.79 32.32 13.62
N PRO A 20 -4.03 33.36 13.24
CA PRO A 20 -4.23 34.71 13.77
C PRO A 20 -5.63 35.23 13.45
N LYS A 21 -6.28 35.85 14.44
CA LYS A 21 -7.64 36.39 14.28
C LYS A 21 -7.73 37.41 13.12
N ASP A 22 -8.92 37.48 12.51
CA ASP A 22 -9.32 38.43 11.46
C ASP A 22 -8.50 38.33 10.15
N ARG A 23 -7.76 37.23 9.93
CA ARG A 23 -7.00 36.98 8.70
C ARG A 23 -7.52 35.77 7.93
N ARG A 24 -7.66 35.92 6.61
CA ARG A 24 -7.62 34.79 5.67
C ARG A 24 -6.25 34.12 5.82
N ARG A 25 -6.23 32.78 5.84
CA ARG A 25 -4.98 32.03 5.70
C ARG A 25 -5.17 30.93 4.66
N ASP A 26 -4.31 30.96 3.66
CA ASP A 26 -4.15 29.86 2.71
C ASP A 26 -3.11 28.89 3.30
N LEU A 27 -3.39 27.59 3.21
CA LEU A 27 -2.63 26.51 3.82
C LEU A 27 -2.41 25.38 2.81
N GLU A 28 -1.25 24.74 2.91
CA GLU A 28 -0.90 23.53 2.16
C GLU A 28 -0.48 22.46 3.17
N GLU A 29 -1.11 21.29 3.07
CA GLU A 29 -0.97 20.19 4.02
C GLU A 29 -0.80 18.87 3.28
N THR A 30 -0.20 17.89 3.96
CA THR A 30 -0.21 16.49 3.50
C THR A 30 -1.26 15.71 4.27
N ALA A 31 -1.97 14.81 3.61
CA ALA A 31 -3.00 13.97 4.20
C ALA A 31 -2.83 12.51 3.80
N VAL A 32 -3.32 11.60 4.66
CA VAL A 32 -3.34 10.15 4.41
C VAL A 32 -4.73 9.58 4.67
N VAL A 33 -5.17 8.67 3.81
CA VAL A 33 -6.36 7.82 4.01
C VAL A 33 -5.90 6.37 4.08
N ARG A 34 -6.04 5.77 5.26
CA ARG A 34 -5.79 4.34 5.51
C ARG A 34 -7.04 3.53 5.24
N ILE A 35 -6.89 2.48 4.43
CA ILE A 35 -7.89 1.45 4.15
C ILE A 35 -7.38 0.14 4.75
N LYS A 36 -8.17 -0.50 5.64
CA LYS A 36 -7.85 -1.79 6.24
C LYS A 36 -8.90 -2.83 5.85
N ALA A 37 -8.44 -3.93 5.24
CA ALA A 37 -9.26 -5.10 4.94
C ALA A 37 -9.55 -5.92 6.22
N PRO A 38 -10.68 -6.65 6.30
CA PRO A 38 -10.89 -7.68 7.32
C PRO A 38 -9.73 -8.67 7.39
N GLU A 39 -9.26 -8.99 8.60
CA GLU A 39 -8.14 -9.93 8.82
C GLU A 39 -8.53 -11.40 8.54
N LEU A 40 -9.83 -11.71 8.64
CA LEU A 40 -10.38 -13.06 8.48
C LEU A 40 -11.55 -13.05 7.49
N ILE A 41 -11.63 -14.12 6.69
CA ILE A 41 -12.67 -14.32 5.67
C ILE A 41 -13.69 -15.32 6.20
N LYS A 42 -14.98 -14.95 6.17
CA LYS A 42 -16.09 -15.82 6.62
C LYS A 42 -16.40 -16.94 5.63
N LYS A 43 -16.33 -16.64 4.33
CA LYS A 43 -16.46 -17.57 3.21
C LYS A 43 -15.59 -17.06 2.06
N ARG A 44 -14.77 -17.94 1.49
CA ARG A 44 -13.94 -17.65 0.32
C ARG A 44 -14.77 -17.69 -0.98
N ALA A 45 -14.42 -16.86 -1.96
CA ALA A 45 -14.90 -16.96 -3.33
C ALA A 45 -13.98 -17.84 -4.20
N SER A 46 -14.58 -18.52 -5.19
CA SER A 46 -13.83 -19.22 -6.24
C SER A 46 -12.96 -18.27 -7.05
N ILE A 47 -11.81 -18.77 -7.50
CA ILE A 47 -10.95 -18.07 -8.45
C ILE A 47 -10.73 -18.89 -9.71
N ASP A 48 -10.62 -18.20 -10.83
CA ASP A 48 -10.14 -18.78 -12.08
C ASP A 48 -8.76 -18.21 -12.36
N LEU A 49 -7.74 -19.06 -12.19
CA LEU A 49 -6.34 -18.70 -12.32
C LEU A 49 -5.84 -19.08 -13.72
N VAL A 50 -5.27 -18.13 -14.45
CA VAL A 50 -4.45 -18.43 -15.63
C VAL A 50 -2.97 -18.27 -15.27
N ALA A 51 -2.25 -19.39 -15.22
CA ALA A 51 -0.81 -19.41 -15.04
C ALA A 51 -0.13 -19.27 -16.41
N VAL A 52 0.51 -18.13 -16.64
CA VAL A 52 1.21 -17.79 -17.89
C VAL A 52 2.72 -17.99 -17.63
N LEU A 53 3.30 -19.00 -18.26
CA LEU A 53 4.65 -19.48 -17.96
C LEU A 53 5.55 -19.28 -19.17
N ASN A 54 6.56 -18.42 -19.06
CA ASN A 54 7.62 -18.36 -20.05
C ASN A 54 8.46 -19.64 -19.94
N VAL A 55 8.57 -20.36 -21.06
CA VAL A 55 9.37 -21.58 -21.20
C VAL A 55 10.34 -21.43 -22.38
N SER A 56 10.94 -20.23 -22.46
CA SER A 56 11.97 -19.89 -23.43
C SER A 56 13.14 -20.88 -23.44
N HIS A 57 13.94 -20.85 -24.51
CA HIS A 57 15.17 -21.61 -24.62
C HIS A 57 16.26 -21.19 -23.59
N GLN A 58 16.07 -20.11 -22.84
CA GLN A 58 16.97 -19.67 -21.77
C GLN A 58 16.65 -20.38 -20.44
N LEU A 59 15.44 -20.93 -20.29
CA LEU A 59 14.99 -21.64 -19.10
C LEU A 59 15.69 -23.01 -19.00
N THR A 60 16.68 -23.12 -18.11
CA THR A 60 17.42 -24.39 -17.94
C THR A 60 16.50 -25.52 -17.45
N ALA A 61 16.85 -26.76 -17.78
CA ALA A 61 16.06 -27.93 -17.36
C ALA A 61 15.87 -28.03 -15.83
N SER A 62 16.84 -27.55 -15.03
CA SER A 62 16.70 -27.46 -13.57
C SER A 62 15.65 -26.43 -13.16
N VAL A 63 15.71 -25.21 -13.71
CA VAL A 63 14.73 -24.15 -13.40
C VAL A 63 13.32 -24.55 -13.86
N LEU A 64 13.18 -25.18 -15.02
CA LEU A 64 11.91 -25.77 -15.45
C LEU A 64 11.43 -26.87 -14.48
N GLY A 65 12.34 -27.69 -13.93
CA GLY A 65 12.03 -28.67 -12.88
C GLY A 65 11.49 -28.03 -11.61
N HIS A 66 12.16 -26.99 -11.09
CA HIS A 66 11.71 -26.22 -9.93
C HIS A 66 10.36 -25.53 -10.19
N LEU A 67 10.19 -24.93 -11.38
CA LEU A 67 8.94 -24.31 -11.83
C LEU A 67 7.78 -25.32 -11.90
N LYS A 68 8.00 -26.53 -12.45
CA LYS A 68 7.00 -27.62 -12.46
C LYS A 68 6.61 -28.04 -11.04
N LYS A 69 7.58 -28.21 -10.14
CA LYS A 69 7.32 -28.54 -8.72
C LYS A 69 6.52 -27.44 -8.02
N ALA A 70 6.80 -26.17 -8.30
CA ALA A 70 6.05 -25.03 -7.77
C ALA A 70 4.63 -24.92 -8.35
N MET A 71 4.43 -25.21 -9.64
CA MET A 71 3.09 -25.34 -10.23
C MET A 71 2.30 -26.52 -9.62
N LYS A 72 2.96 -27.63 -9.30
CA LYS A 72 2.35 -28.74 -8.51
C LYS A 72 2.10 -28.38 -7.04
N PHE A 73 2.74 -27.35 -6.49
CA PHE A 73 2.32 -26.76 -5.22
C PHE A 73 1.03 -25.94 -5.40
N VAL A 74 0.96 -25.07 -6.42
CA VAL A 74 -0.27 -24.30 -6.76
C VAL A 74 -1.47 -25.22 -6.99
N ILE A 75 -1.32 -26.28 -7.80
CA ILE A 75 -2.40 -27.26 -8.08
C ILE A 75 -2.86 -28.00 -6.80
N ALA A 76 -1.97 -28.21 -5.83
CA ALA A 76 -2.34 -28.78 -4.53
C ALA A 76 -3.08 -27.75 -3.64
N GLN A 77 -2.68 -26.47 -3.70
CA GLN A 77 -3.24 -25.40 -2.86
C GLN A 77 -4.57 -24.82 -3.35
N LEU A 78 -4.93 -24.95 -4.64
CA LEU A 78 -6.27 -24.61 -5.13
C LEU A 78 -7.36 -25.49 -4.47
N GLU A 79 -8.62 -25.07 -4.51
CA GLU A 79 -9.76 -25.71 -3.83
C GLU A 79 -10.85 -26.19 -4.79
N LYS A 80 -11.78 -27.02 -4.30
CA LYS A 80 -12.94 -27.47 -5.08
C LYS A 80 -13.83 -26.27 -5.38
N GLY A 81 -13.93 -25.91 -6.66
CA GLY A 81 -14.68 -24.75 -7.14
C GLY A 81 -13.80 -23.69 -7.79
N ASP A 82 -12.47 -23.81 -7.68
CA ASP A 82 -11.53 -23.03 -8.48
C ASP A 82 -11.31 -23.67 -9.86
N CYS A 83 -10.90 -22.86 -10.83
CA CYS A 83 -10.39 -23.31 -12.13
C CYS A 83 -8.91 -22.93 -12.31
N LEU A 84 -8.16 -23.77 -13.01
CA LEU A 84 -6.81 -23.46 -13.48
C LEU A 84 -6.72 -23.63 -14.99
N SER A 85 -6.12 -22.66 -15.65
CA SER A 85 -5.62 -22.80 -17.03
C SER A 85 -4.12 -22.52 -17.06
N ILE A 86 -3.38 -23.21 -17.92
CA ILE A 86 -1.93 -23.05 -18.06
C ILE A 86 -1.65 -22.61 -19.50
N VAL A 87 -0.92 -21.51 -19.64
CA VAL A 87 -0.48 -20.88 -20.89
C VAL A 87 1.05 -20.91 -20.87
N ALA A 88 1.67 -21.99 -21.32
CA ALA A 88 3.12 -22.13 -21.39
C ALA A 88 3.60 -21.69 -22.78
N PHE A 89 4.42 -20.63 -22.86
CA PHE A 89 4.78 -20.00 -24.13
C PHE A 89 6.30 -19.88 -24.30
N ASP A 90 6.76 -19.83 -25.55
CA ASP A 90 8.15 -19.50 -25.87
C ASP A 90 8.23 -18.47 -27.00
N ASN A 91 9.42 -17.90 -27.22
CA ASN A 91 9.66 -16.79 -28.16
C ASN A 91 9.50 -17.19 -29.64
N SER A 92 9.36 -18.49 -29.97
CA SER A 92 8.90 -18.96 -31.28
C SER A 92 7.37 -18.91 -31.45
N SER A 93 6.70 -18.40 -30.41
CA SER A 93 5.55 -17.49 -30.38
C SER A 93 4.21 -18.05 -29.88
N SER A 94 3.99 -19.36 -29.85
CA SER A 94 2.72 -19.85 -29.26
C SER A 94 2.79 -20.03 -27.78
N SER A 95 1.60 -20.00 -27.23
CA SER A 95 1.25 -20.75 -26.05
C SER A 95 0.83 -22.18 -26.42
N TYR A 96 1.41 -23.16 -25.72
CA TYR A 96 0.64 -24.29 -25.24
C TYR A 96 -0.42 -23.74 -24.27
N THR A 97 -1.70 -23.90 -24.60
CA THR A 97 -2.80 -23.51 -23.71
C THR A 97 -3.64 -24.73 -23.33
N THR A 98 -3.94 -24.88 -22.05
CA THR A 98 -4.92 -25.86 -21.58
C THR A 98 -6.35 -25.31 -21.66
N GLU A 99 -7.32 -26.21 -21.83
CA GLU A 99 -8.71 -25.94 -21.45
C GLU A 99 -8.82 -25.56 -19.96
N SER A 100 -9.99 -25.07 -19.53
CA SER A 100 -10.20 -24.65 -18.14
C SER A 100 -10.38 -25.87 -17.22
N ILE A 101 -9.35 -26.15 -16.41
CA ILE A 101 -9.31 -27.32 -15.55
C ILE A 101 -9.98 -27.00 -14.21
N ASN A 102 -11.26 -27.38 -14.10
CA ASN A 102 -12.00 -27.40 -12.84
C ASN A 102 -11.26 -28.25 -11.78
N ILE A 103 -10.96 -27.69 -10.61
CA ILE A 103 -10.12 -28.30 -9.56
C ILE A 103 -10.90 -29.39 -8.78
N THR A 104 -11.13 -30.50 -9.48
CA THR A 104 -11.68 -31.77 -8.95
C THR A 104 -10.55 -32.79 -8.75
N SER A 105 -10.83 -33.93 -8.11
CA SER A 105 -9.83 -35.01 -7.94
C SER A 105 -9.32 -35.60 -9.26
N LYS A 106 -10.08 -35.47 -10.37
CA LYS A 106 -9.62 -35.76 -11.73
C LYS A 106 -8.88 -34.57 -12.34
N GLY A 107 -9.41 -33.36 -12.15
CA GLY A 107 -8.82 -32.11 -12.66
C GLY A 107 -7.41 -31.86 -12.15
N ARG A 108 -7.13 -32.06 -10.84
CA ARG A 108 -5.78 -31.93 -10.28
C ARG A 108 -4.78 -32.85 -10.98
N LYS A 109 -5.10 -34.14 -11.14
CA LYS A 109 -4.26 -35.10 -11.87
C LYS A 109 -4.07 -34.72 -13.34
N SER A 110 -5.09 -34.15 -13.97
CA SER A 110 -5.01 -33.64 -15.35
C SER A 110 -4.08 -32.42 -15.43
N ALA A 111 -4.17 -31.48 -14.49
CA ALA A 111 -3.30 -30.31 -14.42
C ALA A 111 -1.85 -30.69 -14.07
N GLU A 112 -1.64 -31.61 -13.12
CA GLU A 112 -0.33 -32.15 -12.76
C GLU A 112 0.33 -32.81 -13.97
N LYS A 113 -0.42 -33.62 -14.73
CA LYS A 113 0.07 -34.15 -16.01
C LYS A 113 0.36 -33.03 -17.01
N LYS A 114 -0.52 -32.05 -17.19
CA LYS A 114 -0.27 -30.94 -18.13
C LYS A 114 0.98 -30.13 -17.76
N VAL A 115 1.31 -30.00 -16.48
CA VAL A 115 2.58 -29.42 -15.99
C VAL A 115 3.78 -30.32 -16.33
N ASP A 116 3.65 -31.64 -16.16
CA ASP A 116 4.71 -32.59 -16.54
C ASP A 116 4.96 -32.62 -18.05
N ASP A 117 3.91 -32.50 -18.87
CA ASP A 117 3.97 -32.48 -20.34
C ASP A 117 4.70 -31.21 -20.89
N ILE A 118 4.97 -30.18 -20.09
CA ILE A 118 5.64 -28.93 -20.55
C ILE A 118 7.11 -29.19 -20.90
N VAL A 119 7.54 -28.75 -22.08
CA VAL A 119 8.94 -28.75 -22.52
C VAL A 119 9.32 -27.33 -22.96
N ALA A 120 10.56 -26.90 -22.67
CA ALA A 120 11.07 -25.59 -23.09
C ALA A 120 11.33 -25.53 -24.60
N GLY A 121 11.02 -24.39 -25.22
CA GLY A 121 11.31 -24.11 -26.64
C GLY A 121 10.63 -25.03 -27.65
N ALA A 122 9.39 -25.47 -27.39
CA ALA A 122 8.70 -26.51 -28.16
C ALA A 122 7.39 -26.06 -28.87
N HIS A 123 7.01 -24.77 -28.83
CA HIS A 123 5.64 -24.34 -29.13
C HIS A 123 5.55 -23.09 -30.06
N THR A 124 5.13 -23.27 -31.32
CA THR A 124 5.08 -22.21 -32.37
C THR A 124 3.68 -21.66 -32.73
N GLY A 125 3.47 -20.33 -32.78
CA GLY A 125 2.21 -19.67 -33.23
C GLY A 125 1.62 -18.52 -32.37
N SER A 126 1.87 -17.25 -32.75
CA SER A 126 1.71 -16.01 -31.96
C SER A 126 0.35 -15.66 -31.31
N LYS A 127 0.42 -15.30 -30.00
CA LYS A 127 -0.25 -14.15 -29.33
C LYS A 127 0.54 -13.79 -28.06
N SER A 128 0.54 -12.54 -27.59
CA SER A 128 1.19 -12.19 -26.31
C SER A 128 0.49 -12.92 -25.14
N GLY A 129 1.27 -13.56 -24.25
CA GLY A 129 0.73 -14.53 -23.28
C GLY A 129 -0.29 -13.95 -22.30
N VAL A 130 -0.13 -12.67 -21.95
CA VAL A 130 -1.10 -11.92 -21.14
C VAL A 130 -2.39 -11.62 -21.92
N ALA A 131 -2.30 -11.23 -23.20
CA ALA A 131 -3.48 -11.02 -24.03
C ALA A 131 -4.29 -12.30 -24.23
N HIS A 132 -3.62 -13.43 -24.43
CA HIS A 132 -4.30 -14.73 -24.53
C HIS A 132 -4.94 -15.15 -23.19
N ALA A 133 -4.29 -14.91 -22.04
CA ALA A 133 -4.89 -15.15 -20.73
C ALA A 133 -6.13 -14.26 -20.46
N VAL A 134 -6.10 -13.00 -20.90
CA VAL A 134 -7.22 -12.04 -20.81
C VAL A 134 -8.37 -12.44 -21.73
N GLU A 135 -8.08 -12.84 -22.97
CA GLU A 135 -9.04 -13.41 -23.91
C GLU A 135 -9.72 -14.66 -23.31
N PHE A 136 -8.93 -15.58 -22.75
CA PHE A 136 -9.42 -16.77 -22.07
C PHE A 136 -10.36 -16.42 -20.90
N LEU A 137 -9.95 -15.50 -20.02
CA LEU A 137 -10.77 -15.06 -18.88
C LEU A 137 -12.04 -14.30 -19.33
N ASN A 138 -12.04 -13.66 -20.49
CA ASN A 138 -13.21 -13.00 -21.07
C ASN A 138 -14.21 -13.98 -21.70
N ASN A 139 -13.73 -15.09 -22.24
CA ASN A 139 -14.52 -16.11 -22.94
C ASN A 139 -15.12 -17.18 -21.99
N ARG A 140 -14.81 -17.12 -20.68
CA ARG A 140 -15.46 -17.97 -19.67
C ARG A 140 -16.98 -17.82 -19.70
N SER A 141 -17.69 -18.94 -19.61
CA SER A 141 -19.15 -18.99 -19.46
C SER A 141 -19.59 -18.57 -18.06
N ASP A 142 -18.86 -18.97 -17.02
CA ASP A 142 -19.02 -18.45 -15.66
C ASP A 142 -18.15 -17.20 -15.47
N LYS A 143 -18.76 -16.14 -14.94
CA LYS A 143 -18.10 -14.86 -14.62
C LYS A 143 -18.28 -14.46 -13.15
N THR A 144 -18.74 -15.39 -12.32
CA THR A 144 -18.88 -15.23 -10.87
C THR A 144 -17.60 -15.56 -10.11
N SER A 145 -16.75 -16.45 -10.64
CA SER A 145 -15.36 -16.63 -10.19
C SER A 145 -14.50 -15.40 -10.53
N GLN A 146 -13.70 -14.93 -9.57
CA GLN A 146 -12.77 -13.84 -9.83
C GLN A 146 -11.60 -14.34 -10.70
N GLY A 147 -11.41 -13.69 -11.86
CA GLY A 147 -10.31 -13.99 -12.78
C GLY A 147 -9.00 -13.35 -12.33
N PHE A 148 -7.90 -14.11 -12.41
CA PHE A 148 -6.54 -13.65 -12.12
C PHE A 148 -5.54 -14.25 -13.11
N VAL A 149 -4.48 -13.49 -13.40
CA VAL A 149 -3.35 -13.95 -14.22
C VAL A 149 -2.10 -13.99 -13.34
N MET A 150 -1.33 -15.08 -13.45
CA MET A 150 -0.03 -15.24 -12.80
C MET A 150 1.03 -15.45 -13.87
N LEU A 151 1.76 -14.39 -14.22
CA LEU A 151 2.81 -14.38 -15.23
C LEU A 151 4.16 -14.70 -14.57
N VAL A 152 4.89 -15.66 -15.13
CA VAL A 152 6.23 -16.06 -14.67
C VAL A 152 7.18 -15.98 -15.86
N SER A 153 8.26 -15.20 -15.76
CA SER A 153 9.19 -14.97 -16.87
C SER A 153 10.66 -14.95 -16.42
N ASP A 154 11.55 -15.52 -17.23
CA ASP A 154 12.96 -15.78 -16.94
C ASP A 154 13.94 -14.90 -17.74
N GLY A 155 13.54 -14.41 -18.90
CA GLY A 155 14.46 -13.79 -19.86
C GLY A 155 13.82 -12.75 -20.77
N LEU A 156 14.62 -11.77 -21.18
CA LEU A 156 14.28 -10.83 -22.25
C LEU A 156 14.18 -11.54 -23.61
N ASP A 157 13.25 -11.10 -24.44
CA ASP A 157 13.16 -11.54 -25.82
C ASP A 157 14.25 -10.91 -26.69
N ASN A 158 15.07 -11.76 -27.31
CA ASN A 158 16.08 -11.35 -28.29
C ASN A 158 15.52 -11.29 -29.73
N SER A 159 14.25 -11.68 -29.94
CA SER A 159 13.56 -11.44 -31.20
C SER A 159 13.39 -9.93 -31.43
N LYS A 160 13.43 -9.50 -32.70
CA LYS A 160 13.34 -8.08 -33.08
C LYS A 160 11.90 -7.67 -33.46
N SER A 161 10.90 -8.38 -32.93
CA SER A 161 9.49 -8.18 -33.27
C SER A 161 8.61 -8.14 -32.03
N GLU A 162 7.97 -6.99 -31.82
CA GLU A 162 6.72 -6.83 -31.07
C GLU A 162 6.70 -7.15 -29.56
N SER A 163 7.70 -7.83 -29.00
CA SER A 163 7.86 -8.25 -27.59
C SER A 163 7.37 -7.21 -26.57
N PHE A 164 6.18 -7.43 -26.02
CA PHE A 164 5.44 -6.53 -25.12
C PHE A 164 5.38 -5.04 -25.54
N SER A 165 5.66 -4.70 -26.81
CA SER A 165 5.60 -3.32 -27.33
C SER A 165 4.15 -2.81 -27.48
N GLU A 166 3.18 -3.73 -27.37
CA GLU A 166 1.78 -3.48 -27.06
C GLU A 166 1.62 -2.70 -25.73
N TRP A 167 2.39 -3.04 -24.68
CA TRP A 167 2.23 -2.52 -23.31
C TRP A 167 2.69 -1.07 -23.12
N LYS A 168 1.91 -0.16 -23.69
CA LYS A 168 2.02 1.27 -23.43
C LYS A 168 0.97 1.64 -22.39
N ALA A 169 1.43 2.12 -21.23
CA ALA A 169 0.59 2.50 -20.09
C ALA A 169 -0.56 3.48 -20.43
N ASN A 170 -0.52 4.19 -21.57
CA ASN A 170 -1.57 5.12 -22.00
C ASN A 170 -2.25 4.75 -23.34
N ASP A 171 -2.05 3.55 -23.90
CA ASP A 171 -2.65 3.15 -25.19
C ASP A 171 -4.03 2.49 -25.00
N PRO A 172 -5.13 3.06 -25.54
CA PRO A 172 -6.48 2.52 -25.39
C PRO A 172 -6.67 1.09 -25.93
N SER A 173 -5.85 0.65 -26.89
CA SER A 173 -5.91 -0.72 -27.42
C SER A 173 -5.57 -1.78 -26.36
N THR A 174 -4.81 -1.41 -25.33
CA THR A 174 -4.47 -2.29 -24.18
C THR A 174 -5.48 -2.24 -23.03
N SER A 175 -6.56 -1.48 -23.14
CA SER A 175 -7.53 -1.30 -22.05
C SER A 175 -8.11 -2.64 -21.55
N ASP A 176 -8.40 -3.57 -22.46
CA ASP A 176 -8.88 -4.91 -22.10
C ASP A 176 -7.83 -5.75 -21.37
N LEU A 177 -6.54 -5.55 -21.63
CA LEU A 177 -5.46 -6.28 -20.95
C LEU A 177 -5.39 -5.97 -19.45
N ARG A 178 -5.99 -4.85 -19.02
CA ARG A 178 -6.01 -4.37 -17.62
C ARG A 178 -7.27 -4.77 -16.86
N ARG A 179 -8.14 -5.55 -17.49
CA ARG A 179 -9.43 -6.02 -16.93
C ARG A 179 -9.24 -7.01 -15.77
N TYR A 180 -8.10 -7.70 -15.71
CA TYR A 180 -7.75 -8.66 -14.65
C TYR A 180 -6.37 -8.34 -14.08
N PRO A 181 -6.14 -8.48 -12.75
CA PRO A 181 -4.80 -8.30 -12.19
C PRO A 181 -3.82 -9.35 -12.72
N VAL A 182 -2.67 -8.89 -13.23
CA VAL A 182 -1.56 -9.73 -13.65
C VAL A 182 -0.48 -9.67 -12.58
N HIS A 183 -0.33 -10.76 -11.83
CA HIS A 183 0.72 -10.91 -10.84
C HIS A 183 1.96 -11.47 -11.55
N THR A 184 3.03 -10.68 -11.62
CA THR A 184 4.26 -11.01 -12.37
C THR A 184 5.35 -11.52 -11.43
N MET A 185 6.13 -12.50 -11.90
CA MET A 185 7.26 -13.08 -11.18
C MET A 185 8.47 -13.21 -12.11
N GLY A 186 9.55 -12.52 -11.76
CA GLY A 186 10.82 -12.59 -12.48
C GLY A 186 11.70 -13.70 -11.92
N LEU A 187 12.20 -14.59 -12.78
CA LEU A 187 13.13 -15.66 -12.41
C LEU A 187 14.57 -15.24 -12.78
N GLY A 188 15.48 -15.27 -11.80
CA GLY A 188 16.92 -15.15 -12.02
C GLY A 188 17.37 -13.78 -12.53
N THR A 189 18.55 -13.74 -13.16
CA THR A 189 19.24 -12.50 -13.59
C THR A 189 18.84 -11.97 -14.97
N ALA A 190 18.15 -12.76 -15.80
CA ALA A 190 17.99 -12.46 -17.23
C ALA A 190 16.65 -11.81 -17.62
N HIS A 191 15.65 -11.82 -16.73
CA HIS A 191 14.35 -11.22 -16.97
C HIS A 191 14.44 -9.67 -17.00
N ASP A 192 13.50 -9.00 -17.67
CA ASP A 192 13.37 -7.54 -17.54
C ASP A 192 12.51 -7.20 -16.31
N PRO A 193 13.08 -6.63 -15.23
CA PRO A 193 12.32 -6.31 -14.03
C PRO A 193 11.38 -5.12 -14.23
N LYS A 194 11.69 -4.22 -15.17
CA LYS A 194 10.88 -3.04 -15.48
C LYS A 194 9.63 -3.43 -16.27
N GLU A 195 9.77 -4.32 -17.26
CA GLU A 195 8.63 -4.83 -18.04
C GLU A 195 7.61 -5.52 -17.12
N LEU A 196 8.07 -6.45 -16.29
CA LEU A 196 7.23 -7.17 -15.34
C LEU A 196 6.63 -6.25 -14.26
N HIS A 197 7.36 -5.23 -13.81
CA HIS A 197 6.85 -4.18 -12.94
C HIS A 197 5.72 -3.38 -13.61
N LEU A 198 5.90 -2.91 -14.85
CA LEU A 198 4.90 -2.10 -15.57
C LEU A 198 3.60 -2.88 -15.81
N ILE A 199 3.71 -4.16 -16.21
CA ILE A 199 2.56 -5.05 -16.37
C ILE A 199 1.81 -5.21 -15.04
N ALA A 200 2.50 -5.50 -13.94
CA ALA A 200 1.86 -5.62 -12.64
C ALA A 200 1.25 -4.29 -12.14
N ARG A 201 1.91 -3.16 -12.42
CA ARG A 201 1.44 -1.83 -12.02
C ARG A 201 0.15 -1.45 -12.73
N ASP A 202 0.13 -1.42 -14.06
CA ASP A 202 -1.04 -0.90 -14.79
C ASP A 202 -2.21 -1.91 -14.84
N THR A 203 -2.01 -3.17 -14.41
CA THR A 203 -3.08 -4.15 -14.11
C THR A 203 -3.54 -4.19 -12.65
N LYS A 204 -2.85 -3.50 -11.73
CA LYS A 204 -3.07 -3.56 -10.27
C LYS A 204 -2.79 -4.95 -9.67
N GLY A 205 -1.86 -5.70 -10.26
CA GLY A 205 -1.28 -6.94 -9.71
C GLY A 205 -0.19 -6.67 -8.66
N THR A 206 0.80 -7.55 -8.61
CA THR A 206 2.06 -7.42 -7.85
C THR A 206 3.21 -7.96 -8.69
N TYR A 207 4.42 -7.45 -8.48
CA TYR A 207 5.65 -7.96 -9.08
C TYR A 207 6.57 -8.45 -7.97
N SER A 208 7.03 -9.69 -8.07
CA SER A 208 8.00 -10.29 -7.15
C SER A 208 9.24 -10.75 -7.93
N CYS A 209 10.42 -10.42 -7.44
CA CYS A 209 11.67 -10.87 -8.03
C CYS A 209 12.21 -12.08 -7.28
N ILE A 210 12.56 -13.14 -8.02
CA ILE A 210 13.18 -14.36 -7.49
C ILE A 210 14.64 -14.31 -7.95
N ALA A 211 15.40 -13.42 -7.30
CA ALA A 211 16.75 -13.00 -7.69
C ALA A 211 17.89 -13.93 -7.25
N GLU A 212 17.63 -14.73 -6.20
CA GLU A 212 18.58 -15.64 -5.57
C GLU A 212 18.75 -16.96 -6.37
N GLU A 213 19.49 -17.92 -5.82
CA GLU A 213 19.60 -19.28 -6.36
C GLU A 213 18.21 -19.90 -6.61
N LEU A 214 17.91 -20.16 -7.89
CA LEU A 214 16.60 -20.64 -8.33
C LEU A 214 16.38 -22.11 -7.93
N ASN A 215 15.82 -22.30 -6.73
CA ASN A 215 15.54 -23.60 -6.13
C ASN A 215 14.05 -23.81 -5.83
N ASP A 216 13.71 -25.03 -5.40
CA ASP A 216 12.34 -25.45 -5.05
C ASP A 216 11.69 -24.53 -4.00
N SER A 217 12.40 -24.16 -2.93
CA SER A 217 11.83 -23.36 -1.84
C SER A 217 11.51 -21.94 -2.32
N LYS A 218 12.46 -21.25 -2.94
CA LYS A 218 12.30 -19.83 -3.33
C LYS A 218 11.18 -19.61 -4.34
N ILE A 219 11.05 -20.51 -5.33
CA ILE A 219 9.96 -20.42 -6.32
C ILE A 219 8.61 -20.84 -5.69
N MET A 220 8.56 -21.86 -4.82
CA MET A 220 7.34 -22.21 -4.10
C MET A 220 6.88 -21.12 -3.12
N GLU A 221 7.81 -20.42 -2.45
CA GLU A 221 7.51 -19.32 -1.53
C GLU A 221 6.88 -18.14 -2.26
N ALA A 222 7.44 -17.70 -3.39
CA ALA A 222 6.85 -16.65 -4.21
C ALA A 222 5.44 -17.03 -4.71
N PHE A 223 5.27 -18.27 -5.17
CA PHE A 223 3.98 -18.80 -5.61
C PHE A 223 2.98 -18.89 -4.44
N ALA A 224 3.44 -19.23 -3.23
CA ALA A 224 2.64 -19.25 -2.02
C ALA A 224 2.17 -17.86 -1.58
N VAL A 225 3.03 -16.83 -1.64
CA VAL A 225 2.63 -15.45 -1.33
C VAL A 225 1.57 -14.97 -2.33
N CYS A 226 1.81 -15.17 -3.63
CA CYS A 226 0.87 -14.82 -4.70
C CYS A 226 -0.49 -15.52 -4.49
N LEU A 227 -0.49 -16.86 -4.46
CA LEU A 227 -1.72 -17.66 -4.37
C LEU A 227 -2.47 -17.44 -3.05
N ALA A 228 -1.78 -17.22 -1.93
CA ALA A 228 -2.44 -16.86 -0.68
C ALA A 228 -3.15 -15.51 -0.78
N GLY A 229 -2.59 -14.54 -1.52
CA GLY A 229 -3.30 -13.32 -1.93
C GLY A 229 -4.56 -13.67 -2.72
N LEU A 230 -4.43 -14.35 -3.87
CA LEU A 230 -5.58 -14.68 -4.73
C LEU A 230 -6.69 -15.46 -4.01
N LYS A 231 -6.31 -16.38 -3.10
CA LYS A 231 -7.27 -17.14 -2.29
C LYS A 231 -7.87 -16.34 -1.13
N SER A 232 -7.36 -15.14 -0.81
CA SER A 232 -7.79 -14.31 0.31
C SER A 232 -8.46 -12.98 -0.07
N VAL A 233 -9.03 -12.88 -1.27
CA VAL A 233 -9.84 -11.72 -1.68
C VAL A 233 -11.01 -11.48 -0.71
N VAL A 234 -11.25 -10.21 -0.39
CA VAL A 234 -12.42 -9.75 0.40
C VAL A 234 -13.23 -8.66 -0.29
N ALA A 235 -12.63 -7.90 -1.21
CA ALA A 235 -13.30 -6.81 -1.92
C ALA A 235 -12.72 -6.63 -3.34
N VAL A 236 -13.59 -6.29 -4.29
CA VAL A 236 -13.24 -6.07 -5.71
C VAL A 236 -13.86 -4.78 -6.26
N ASN A 237 -13.23 -4.20 -7.28
CA ASN A 237 -13.53 -2.87 -7.84
C ASN A 237 -13.61 -1.80 -6.73
N THR A 238 -12.58 -1.83 -5.89
CA THR A 238 -12.41 -0.96 -4.71
C THR A 238 -11.89 0.40 -5.16
N GLU A 239 -12.64 1.46 -4.87
CA GLU A 239 -12.27 2.85 -5.19
C GLU A 239 -12.31 3.71 -3.93
N ILE A 240 -11.31 4.58 -3.76
CA ILE A 240 -11.37 5.72 -2.82
C ILE A 240 -11.86 6.94 -3.60
N LYS A 241 -12.89 7.62 -3.09
CA LYS A 241 -13.26 8.98 -3.48
C LYS A 241 -13.00 9.94 -2.33
N ILE A 242 -12.16 10.94 -2.56
CA ILE A 242 -11.80 11.99 -1.60
C ILE A 242 -12.33 13.32 -2.12
N THR A 243 -13.13 14.02 -1.31
CA THR A 243 -13.70 15.35 -1.64
C THR A 243 -13.52 16.30 -0.46
N LYS A 244 -13.73 17.60 -0.68
CA LYS A 244 -14.15 18.50 0.42
C LYS A 244 -15.37 17.89 1.14
N GLY A 245 -15.40 17.89 2.47
CA GLY A 245 -16.57 17.43 3.22
C GLY A 245 -17.71 18.46 3.21
N GLN A 246 -18.95 17.98 3.30
CA GLN A 246 -20.15 18.76 3.03
C GLN A 246 -20.32 19.96 3.97
N SER A 247 -20.02 19.79 5.26
CA SER A 247 -20.15 20.83 6.29
C SER A 247 -18.92 21.74 6.41
N SER A 248 -17.89 21.56 5.58
CA SER A 248 -16.62 22.29 5.71
C SER A 248 -16.76 23.77 5.34
N SER A 249 -16.34 24.65 6.25
CA SER A 249 -16.25 26.10 6.03
C SER A 249 -15.02 26.53 5.22
N ALA A 250 -14.08 25.62 4.94
CA ALA A 250 -12.90 25.91 4.13
C ALA A 250 -13.28 26.32 2.71
N LYS A 251 -12.61 27.36 2.19
CA LYS A 251 -12.73 27.83 0.81
C LYS A 251 -11.58 27.28 -0.02
N ASP A 252 -11.72 27.39 -1.35
CA ASP A 252 -10.67 27.13 -2.34
C ASP A 252 -9.93 25.78 -2.14
N VAL A 253 -10.65 24.75 -1.64
CA VAL A 253 -10.10 23.42 -1.34
C VAL A 253 -9.73 22.71 -2.63
N LYS A 254 -8.47 22.29 -2.73
CA LYS A 254 -7.91 21.49 -3.82
C LYS A 254 -7.14 20.30 -3.27
N LEU A 255 -7.02 19.26 -4.08
CA LEU A 255 -6.36 18.01 -3.76
C LEU A 255 -5.34 17.67 -4.85
N THR A 256 -4.16 17.23 -4.44
CA THR A 256 -3.01 17.05 -5.33
C THR A 256 -2.51 15.60 -5.21
N ALA A 257 -2.62 14.83 -6.29
CA ALA A 257 -2.13 13.46 -6.32
C ALA A 257 -0.60 13.46 -6.47
N LEU A 258 0.12 13.07 -5.41
CA LEU A 258 1.58 13.22 -5.32
C LEU A 258 2.35 12.35 -6.32
N PHE A 259 1.79 11.21 -6.73
CA PHE A 259 2.34 10.32 -7.77
C PHE A 259 1.89 10.65 -9.20
N ASP A 260 1.01 11.63 -9.40
CA ASP A 260 0.59 12.02 -10.74
C ASP A 260 1.70 12.87 -11.39
N SER A 261 2.16 12.49 -12.58
CA SER A 261 3.26 13.19 -13.28
C SER A 261 2.96 14.66 -13.57
N GLU A 262 1.68 15.04 -13.63
CA GLU A 262 1.28 16.44 -13.84
C GLU A 262 1.10 17.22 -12.53
N GLN A 263 1.03 16.54 -11.38
CA GLN A 263 0.72 17.08 -10.04
C GLN A 263 -0.40 18.15 -10.02
N LYS A 264 -1.42 18.00 -10.87
CA LYS A 264 -2.49 18.99 -11.03
C LYS A 264 -3.45 18.99 -9.84
N ASP A 265 -3.80 20.19 -9.40
CA ASP A 265 -4.88 20.48 -8.46
C ASP A 265 -6.24 19.95 -8.96
N ARG A 266 -6.97 19.23 -8.10
CA ARG A 266 -8.30 18.68 -8.40
C ARG A 266 -9.29 19.00 -7.26
N LYS A 267 -10.59 19.10 -7.58
CA LYS A 267 -11.65 19.26 -6.55
C LYS A 267 -11.99 17.97 -5.81
N GLU A 268 -11.65 16.83 -6.43
CA GLU A 268 -11.82 15.49 -5.88
C GLU A 268 -10.67 14.59 -6.39
N LEU A 269 -10.29 13.59 -5.60
CA LEU A 269 -9.43 12.49 -6.04
C LEU A 269 -10.26 11.20 -6.07
N ASN A 270 -10.24 10.51 -7.21
CA ASN A 270 -10.78 9.16 -7.35
C ASN A 270 -9.59 8.24 -7.61
N ILE A 271 -9.41 7.23 -6.76
CA ILE A 271 -8.27 6.32 -6.75
C ILE A 271 -8.80 4.88 -6.83
N ASP A 272 -8.41 4.16 -7.87
CA ASP A 272 -8.82 2.77 -8.09
C ASP A 272 -7.79 1.81 -7.48
N LEU A 273 -8.16 1.18 -6.37
CA LEU A 273 -7.33 0.22 -5.62
C LEU A 273 -7.49 -1.22 -6.14
N GLY A 274 -8.42 -1.46 -7.08
CA GLY A 274 -8.77 -2.78 -7.60
C GLY A 274 -9.24 -3.76 -6.53
N VAL A 275 -8.38 -4.74 -6.23
CA VAL A 275 -8.65 -5.85 -5.31
C VAL A 275 -8.03 -5.57 -3.93
N LEU A 276 -8.74 -5.99 -2.87
CA LEU A 276 -8.20 -6.08 -1.50
C LEU A 276 -8.14 -7.52 -1.01
N TYR A 277 -7.02 -7.87 -0.37
CA TYR A 277 -6.78 -9.16 0.28
C TYR A 277 -6.98 -9.10 1.80
N ALA A 278 -7.27 -10.22 2.45
CA ALA A 278 -7.55 -10.26 3.89
C ALA A 278 -6.33 -9.86 4.73
N GLY A 279 -6.52 -8.93 5.65
CA GLY A 279 -5.45 -8.32 6.44
C GLY A 279 -4.54 -7.35 5.66
N GLU A 280 -4.84 -7.04 4.40
CA GLU A 280 -4.14 -5.98 3.66
C GLU A 280 -4.48 -4.60 4.23
N VAL A 281 -3.48 -3.72 4.27
CA VAL A 281 -3.61 -2.30 4.60
C VAL A 281 -2.99 -1.51 3.46
N LYS A 282 -3.66 -0.43 3.03
CA LYS A 282 -3.18 0.53 2.03
C LYS A 282 -3.34 1.95 2.59
N ASP A 283 -2.30 2.76 2.50
CA ASP A 283 -2.23 4.11 3.11
C ASP A 283 -2.04 5.20 2.06
N TRP A 284 -3.14 5.73 1.54
CA TRP A 284 -3.12 6.67 0.42
C TRP A 284 -2.79 8.10 0.85
N ILE A 285 -1.57 8.53 0.53
CA ILE A 285 -1.02 9.86 0.80
C ILE A 285 -1.25 10.83 -0.38
N PHE A 286 -1.64 12.08 -0.07
CA PHE A 286 -1.94 13.13 -1.05
C PHE A 286 -1.72 14.53 -0.45
N GLY A 287 -1.54 15.53 -1.30
CA GLY A 287 -1.53 16.94 -0.89
C GLY A 287 -2.94 17.51 -0.84
N VAL A 288 -3.18 18.48 0.05
CA VAL A 288 -4.40 19.29 0.10
C VAL A 288 -4.04 20.75 0.35
N SER A 289 -4.48 21.64 -0.53
CA SER A 289 -4.38 23.10 -0.35
C SER A 289 -5.76 23.69 -0.13
N PHE A 290 -5.89 24.64 0.79
CA PHE A 290 -7.19 25.22 1.15
C PHE A 290 -7.08 26.56 1.88
N THR A 291 -8.17 27.30 1.88
CA THR A 291 -8.30 28.60 2.54
C THR A 291 -9.17 28.49 3.77
N VAL A 292 -8.66 28.92 4.92
CA VAL A 292 -9.49 29.21 6.09
C VAL A 292 -9.95 30.67 6.02
N PRO A 293 -11.27 30.96 6.04
CA PRO A 293 -11.78 32.32 6.08
C PRO A 293 -11.52 32.97 7.46
N ALA A 294 -11.42 34.30 7.48
CA ALA A 294 -11.29 35.05 8.73
C ALA A 294 -12.51 34.86 9.64
N LYS A 295 -12.30 34.38 10.88
CA LYS A 295 -13.34 34.36 11.94
C LYS A 295 -13.48 35.75 12.58
N THR A 296 -14.56 36.46 12.26
CA THR A 296 -14.90 37.78 12.81
C THR A 296 -15.76 37.67 14.08
N GLY A 297 -15.15 37.44 15.25
CA GLY A 297 -15.91 37.33 16.51
C GLY A 297 -15.08 37.07 17.78
N TRP A 298 -15.71 37.21 18.96
CA TRP A 298 -15.17 36.83 20.28
C TRP A 298 -16.17 35.96 21.08
N GLY A 299 -17.08 35.26 20.40
CA GLY A 299 -17.95 34.26 21.04
C GLY A 299 -17.27 32.89 21.10
N ASP A 300 -17.88 31.93 21.83
CA ASP A 300 -17.44 30.54 22.02
C ASP A 300 -17.33 29.69 20.72
N ASP A 301 -17.40 30.31 19.55
CA ASP A 301 -17.40 29.66 18.23
C ASP A 301 -15.98 29.30 17.76
N ASP A 302 -15.16 28.77 18.68
CA ASP A 302 -13.86 28.15 18.39
C ASP A 302 -14.04 26.73 17.79
N ARG A 303 -15.14 26.54 17.03
CA ARG A 303 -15.48 25.31 16.32
C ARG A 303 -14.36 24.93 15.34
N PRO A 304 -13.95 23.65 15.26
CA PRO A 304 -13.02 23.13 14.27
C PRO A 304 -13.53 23.29 12.82
N ILE A 305 -12.69 22.90 11.85
CA ILE A 305 -13.20 22.46 10.55
C ILE A 305 -13.38 20.94 10.64
N ASP A 306 -14.47 20.53 11.30
CA ASP A 306 -14.84 19.14 11.63
C ASP A 306 -14.93 18.22 10.40
N ASP A 307 -15.19 18.80 9.23
CA ASP A 307 -15.52 18.09 8.00
C ASP A 307 -14.54 18.43 6.84
N LEU A 308 -13.29 18.85 7.09
CA LEU A 308 -12.40 19.42 6.05
C LEU A 308 -12.43 18.61 4.74
N LEU A 309 -12.17 17.31 4.82
CA LEU A 309 -12.37 16.36 3.72
C LEU A 309 -13.28 15.20 4.16
N ALA A 310 -13.93 14.57 3.17
CA ALA A 310 -14.58 13.27 3.32
C ALA A 310 -13.89 12.25 2.41
N ALA A 311 -13.60 11.06 2.94
CA ALA A 311 -13.07 9.94 2.17
C ALA A 311 -14.07 8.77 2.19
N THR A 312 -14.53 8.37 1.01
CA THR A 312 -15.44 7.25 0.80
C THR A 312 -14.70 6.13 0.09
N VAL A 313 -14.61 4.96 0.71
CA VAL A 313 -14.21 3.72 0.03
C VAL A 313 -15.48 3.02 -0.45
N SER A 314 -15.55 2.66 -1.73
CA SER A 314 -16.65 1.88 -2.31
C SER A 314 -16.11 0.61 -2.97
N TYR A 315 -16.77 -0.53 -2.77
CA TYR A 315 -16.33 -1.84 -3.25
C TYR A 315 -17.50 -2.80 -3.41
N HIS A 316 -17.30 -3.88 -4.18
CA HIS A 316 -18.19 -5.03 -4.17
C HIS A 316 -17.62 -6.09 -3.21
N ASP A 317 -18.48 -6.71 -2.40
CA ASP A 317 -18.12 -7.91 -1.63
C ASP A 317 -17.83 -9.05 -2.63
N VAL A 318 -16.75 -9.81 -2.44
CA VAL A 318 -16.36 -10.88 -3.37
C VAL A 318 -17.39 -12.02 -3.48
N LEU A 319 -18.32 -12.11 -2.51
CA LEU A 319 -19.42 -13.07 -2.53
C LEU A 319 -20.67 -12.54 -3.26
N GLN A 320 -20.66 -11.28 -3.69
CA GLN A 320 -21.74 -10.63 -4.43
C GLN A 320 -21.62 -10.92 -5.92
N SER A 321 -22.16 -12.06 -6.37
CA SER A 321 -22.15 -12.53 -7.77
C SER A 321 -22.91 -11.66 -8.79
N ASP A 322 -23.32 -10.47 -8.39
CA ASP A 322 -24.16 -9.55 -9.16
C ASP A 322 -23.60 -8.13 -9.01
N MET A 323 -22.92 -7.69 -10.07
CA MET A 323 -22.24 -6.41 -10.17
C MET A 323 -23.18 -5.25 -10.53
N SER A 324 -24.50 -5.50 -10.68
CA SER A 324 -25.51 -4.44 -10.82
C SER A 324 -26.05 -3.95 -9.47
N LYS A 325 -25.91 -4.76 -8.41
CA LYS A 325 -26.22 -4.38 -7.04
C LYS A 325 -25.26 -3.29 -6.54
N PRO A 326 -25.73 -2.35 -5.68
CA PRO A 326 -24.91 -1.23 -5.22
C PRO A 326 -23.63 -1.69 -4.52
N LYS A 327 -22.55 -0.93 -4.71
CA LYS A 327 -21.31 -1.09 -3.96
C LYS A 327 -21.56 -0.95 -2.46
N THR A 328 -20.93 -1.81 -1.66
CA THR A 328 -20.78 -1.55 -0.22
C THR A 328 -19.84 -0.35 -0.03
N THR A 329 -20.21 0.56 0.86
CA THR A 329 -19.42 1.74 1.19
C THR A 329 -18.91 1.71 2.63
N ALA A 330 -17.75 2.32 2.85
CA ALA A 330 -17.22 2.72 4.14
C ALA A 330 -16.76 4.18 4.03
N GLN A 331 -16.95 4.99 5.06
CA GLN A 331 -16.64 6.42 5.03
C GLN A 331 -15.92 6.87 6.29
N CYS A 332 -14.98 7.81 6.14
CA CYS A 332 -14.46 8.61 7.23
C CYS A 332 -14.43 10.09 6.85
N LYS A 333 -14.38 10.95 7.86
CA LYS A 333 -14.07 12.37 7.70
C LYS A 333 -12.63 12.61 8.13
N LEU A 334 -11.97 13.59 7.50
CA LEU A 334 -10.65 14.05 7.90
C LEU A 334 -10.81 15.45 8.49
N VAL A 335 -10.38 15.60 9.73
CA VAL A 335 -10.63 16.75 10.61
C VAL A 335 -9.35 17.59 10.73
N VAL A 336 -9.48 18.92 10.78
CA VAL A 336 -8.44 19.80 11.32
C VAL A 336 -9.07 20.79 12.29
N GLN A 337 -8.52 20.87 13.50
CA GLN A 337 -8.95 21.85 14.50
C GLN A 337 -8.25 23.20 14.29
N PHE A 338 -9.01 24.29 14.35
CA PHE A 338 -8.51 25.64 14.09
C PHE A 338 -8.83 26.58 15.24
N TYR A 339 -7.80 26.90 16.02
CA TYR A 339 -7.89 27.71 17.24
C TYR A 339 -7.59 29.19 16.94
N GLY A 340 -8.45 30.09 17.42
CA GLY A 340 -8.35 31.54 17.19
C GLY A 340 -7.36 32.26 18.12
N GLY A 341 -6.17 32.60 17.63
CA GLY A 341 -5.13 33.20 18.47
C GLY A 341 -5.19 34.74 18.59
N GLN A 342 -5.45 35.25 19.79
CA GLN A 342 -5.41 36.70 20.11
C GLN A 342 -3.98 37.28 20.15
N HIS A 343 -2.98 36.48 20.56
CA HIS A 343 -1.59 36.91 20.73
C HIS A 343 -0.57 35.91 20.12
N VAL A 344 -0.72 35.57 18.84
CA VAL A 344 0.29 34.75 18.10
C VAL A 344 1.53 35.60 17.77
N LYS A 345 2.29 35.98 18.80
CA LYS A 345 3.58 36.69 18.72
C LYS A 345 4.74 36.03 19.47
N SER A 346 4.48 35.00 20.29
CA SER A 346 5.53 34.29 21.05
C SER A 346 5.30 32.79 21.22
N ARG A 347 4.22 32.22 20.66
CA ARG A 347 3.96 30.78 20.66
C ARG A 347 3.55 30.30 19.27
N THR A 348 4.52 29.86 18.49
CA THR A 348 4.34 28.74 17.56
C THR A 348 4.16 27.48 18.40
N SER A 349 2.95 27.28 18.95
CA SER A 349 2.60 26.06 19.69
C SER A 349 2.87 24.86 18.80
N GLU A 350 3.64 23.91 19.31
CA GLU A 350 4.28 22.85 18.54
C GLU A 350 3.29 22.12 17.63
N LEU A 351 3.41 22.38 16.31
CA LEU A 351 2.69 21.67 15.27
C LEU A 351 3.23 20.23 15.24
N THR A 352 2.67 19.40 16.11
CA THR A 352 3.03 18.00 16.31
C THR A 352 2.52 17.22 15.09
N PRO A 353 3.38 16.64 14.24
CA PRO A 353 2.91 15.86 13.12
C PRO A 353 2.16 14.61 13.58
N PHE A 354 1.15 14.17 12.84
CA PHE A 354 0.45 12.94 13.14
C PHE A 354 1.35 11.73 12.85
N PRO A 355 1.57 10.80 13.81
CA PRO A 355 2.52 9.69 13.70
C PRO A 355 2.44 8.86 12.41
N MET A 356 1.24 8.68 11.85
CA MET A 356 1.02 7.88 10.64
C MET A 356 1.39 8.60 9.34
N VAL A 357 1.49 9.93 9.34
CA VAL A 357 1.75 10.72 8.13
C VAL A 357 3.25 10.80 7.81
N LEU A 358 4.12 11.01 8.82
CA LEU A 358 5.56 11.15 8.58
C LEU A 358 6.20 9.93 7.91
N PRO A 359 5.92 8.67 8.29
CA PRO A 359 6.45 7.50 7.58
C PRO A 359 6.01 7.45 6.12
N GLN A 360 4.76 7.82 5.82
CA GLN A 360 4.29 7.82 4.43
C GLN A 360 4.85 9.01 3.62
N MET A 361 5.16 10.15 4.26
CA MET A 361 5.92 11.24 3.65
C MET A 361 7.38 10.83 3.37
N ALA A 362 8.02 10.11 4.30
CA ALA A 362 9.37 9.58 4.13
C ALA A 362 9.41 8.57 2.97
N ARG A 363 8.52 7.57 2.98
CA ARG A 363 8.35 6.61 1.87
C ARG A 363 8.11 7.29 0.53
N MET A 364 7.26 8.33 0.49
CA MET A 364 6.99 9.14 -0.69
C MET A 364 8.25 9.83 -1.23
N LYS A 365 9.08 10.43 -0.38
CA LYS A 365 10.33 11.09 -0.79
C LYS A 365 11.31 10.11 -1.41
N VAL A 366 11.50 8.94 -0.78
CA VAL A 366 12.41 7.89 -1.27
C VAL A 366 11.90 7.29 -2.59
N LEU A 367 10.61 6.96 -2.68
CA LEU A 367 10.01 6.48 -3.93
C LEU A 367 10.13 7.52 -5.05
N LYS A 368 9.82 8.80 -4.77
CA LYS A 368 9.98 9.86 -5.77
C LYS A 368 11.44 10.00 -6.20
N PHE A 369 12.41 9.96 -5.28
CA PHE A 369 13.84 9.99 -5.62
C PHE A 369 14.21 8.87 -6.60
N PHE A 370 13.83 7.62 -6.34
CA PHE A 370 14.14 6.52 -7.24
C PHE A 370 13.37 6.65 -8.57
N THR A 371 12.05 6.83 -8.57
CA THR A 371 11.27 6.95 -9.81
C THR A 371 11.73 8.13 -10.69
N ASP A 372 12.10 9.27 -10.10
CA ASP A 372 12.64 10.41 -10.85
C ASP A 372 14.09 10.21 -11.31
N LYS A 373 15.00 9.68 -10.49
CA LYS A 373 16.45 9.71 -10.80
C LYS A 373 17.00 8.38 -11.31
N PHE A 374 16.53 7.25 -10.79
CA PHE A 374 17.06 5.91 -11.07
C PHE A 374 17.07 5.57 -12.57
N GLU A 375 15.92 5.72 -13.24
CA GLU A 375 15.83 5.47 -14.68
C GLU A 375 16.66 6.44 -15.52
N LYS A 376 16.87 7.68 -15.05
CA LYS A 376 17.66 8.69 -15.77
C LYS A 376 19.14 8.31 -15.73
N GLU A 377 19.65 7.87 -14.58
CA GLU A 377 21.02 7.38 -14.41
C GLU A 377 21.28 6.07 -15.15
N VAL A 378 20.39 5.07 -15.06
CA VAL A 378 20.53 3.81 -15.82
C VAL A 378 20.68 4.10 -17.32
N LYS A 379 19.87 5.02 -17.87
CA LYS A 379 19.95 5.44 -19.28
C LYS A 379 21.23 6.22 -19.58
N LEU A 380 21.69 7.08 -18.67
CA LEU A 380 22.92 7.85 -18.81
C LEU A 380 24.16 6.95 -18.83
N ILE A 381 24.23 5.99 -17.90
CA ILE A 381 25.33 5.02 -17.77
C ILE A 381 25.35 4.06 -18.97
N LYS A 382 24.19 3.53 -19.42
CA LYS A 382 24.12 2.76 -20.67
C LYS A 382 24.61 3.56 -21.88
N LYS A 383 24.35 4.87 -21.92
CA LYS A 383 24.79 5.76 -23.01
C LYS A 383 26.31 6.03 -22.98
N SER A 384 26.93 6.16 -21.81
CA SER A 384 28.37 6.36 -21.66
C SER A 384 29.19 5.07 -21.82
N ALA A 385 28.64 3.91 -21.45
CA ALA A 385 29.27 2.60 -21.61
C ALA A 385 29.28 2.05 -23.05
N ARG A 386 28.71 2.77 -24.03
CA ARG A 386 28.64 2.33 -25.43
C ARG A 386 30.05 2.15 -26.04
N PRO A 387 30.38 0.99 -26.64
CA PRO A 387 31.68 0.78 -27.29
C PRO A 387 31.96 1.79 -28.41
N ARG A 388 33.21 2.28 -28.49
CA ARG A 388 33.65 3.21 -29.53
C ARG A 388 33.54 2.53 -30.90
N GLY A 389 32.80 3.14 -31.84
CA GLY A 389 32.65 2.65 -33.21
C GLY A 389 31.24 2.18 -33.57
N LEU A 390 30.33 1.95 -32.61
CA LEU A 390 28.92 1.72 -32.95
C LEU A 390 28.23 3.04 -33.36
N PRO A 391 27.38 3.02 -34.41
CA PRO A 391 26.68 4.21 -34.89
C PRO A 391 25.68 4.74 -33.84
N ALA A 392 25.43 6.05 -33.87
CA ALA A 392 24.56 6.73 -32.91
C ALA A 392 23.15 6.13 -32.78
N THR A 393 22.66 5.51 -33.87
CA THR A 393 21.34 4.89 -34.03
C THR A 393 21.20 3.49 -33.44
N ALA A 394 22.29 2.82 -33.02
CA ALA A 394 22.21 1.47 -32.45
C ALA A 394 21.64 1.51 -31.02
N ALA A 395 20.39 1.10 -30.83
CA ALA A 395 19.61 1.20 -29.58
C ALA A 395 20.46 0.96 -28.30
N THR A 396 20.44 1.96 -27.39
CA THR A 396 21.21 1.96 -26.14
C THR A 396 20.85 0.82 -25.19
N ASP A 397 19.66 0.27 -25.34
CA ASP A 397 19.08 -0.77 -24.50
C ASP A 397 19.86 -2.10 -24.63
N LYS A 398 20.58 -2.27 -25.74
CA LYS A 398 21.51 -3.39 -26.00
C LYS A 398 22.76 -3.38 -25.13
N VAL A 399 23.10 -2.26 -24.49
CA VAL A 399 24.07 -2.28 -23.39
C VAL A 399 23.33 -2.91 -22.22
N LYS A 400 23.67 -4.17 -21.92
CA LYS A 400 23.14 -4.83 -20.74
C LYS A 400 23.62 -4.10 -19.47
N PHE A 401 22.81 -4.14 -18.42
CA PHE A 401 23.16 -3.55 -17.12
C PHE A 401 23.61 -4.60 -16.10
N ASP A 402 23.76 -5.85 -16.53
CA ASP A 402 24.21 -6.98 -15.71
C ASP A 402 25.71 -6.93 -15.39
N GLU A 403 26.49 -6.06 -16.07
CA GLU A 403 27.88 -5.77 -15.73
C GLU A 403 28.02 -5.19 -14.30
N PRO A 404 28.72 -5.86 -13.36
CA PRO A 404 28.87 -5.38 -11.97
C PRO A 404 29.54 -4.01 -11.86
N MET A 405 30.36 -3.62 -12.83
CA MET A 405 30.99 -2.30 -12.89
C MET A 405 29.97 -1.18 -13.14
N LEU A 406 28.98 -1.39 -14.01
CA LEU A 406 27.96 -0.39 -14.30
C LEU A 406 26.99 -0.21 -13.12
N GLN A 407 26.68 -1.29 -12.41
CA GLN A 407 25.90 -1.25 -11.16
C GLN A 407 26.65 -0.51 -10.04
N ARG A 408 27.96 -0.71 -9.88
CA ARG A 408 28.78 0.07 -8.93
C ARG A 408 28.89 1.55 -9.29
N ILE A 409 28.93 1.89 -10.58
CA ILE A 409 28.88 3.30 -11.03
C ILE A 409 27.52 3.91 -10.69
N LEU A 410 26.43 3.16 -10.91
CA LEU A 410 25.07 3.58 -10.54
C LEU A 410 24.93 3.76 -9.02
N ALA A 411 25.41 2.82 -8.21
CA ALA A 411 25.38 2.89 -6.75
C ALA A 411 26.01 4.20 -6.23
N ASN A 412 27.24 4.51 -6.68
CA ASN A 412 27.94 5.73 -6.29
C ASN A 412 27.24 7.02 -6.79
N SER A 413 26.68 7.01 -8.01
CA SER A 413 25.93 8.18 -8.53
C SER A 413 24.66 8.42 -7.71
N LEU A 414 23.91 7.36 -7.41
CA LEU A 414 22.68 7.42 -6.62
C LEU A 414 22.96 7.80 -5.16
N ASP A 415 23.99 7.25 -4.51
CA ASP A 415 24.34 7.59 -3.13
C ASP A 415 24.72 9.07 -3.02
N THR A 416 25.59 9.55 -3.93
CA THR A 416 25.94 10.98 -4.04
C THR A 416 24.69 11.84 -4.24
N MET A 417 23.76 11.44 -5.11
CA MET A 417 22.52 12.19 -5.31
C MET A 417 21.53 12.08 -4.15
N TRP A 418 21.50 10.97 -3.41
CA TRP A 418 20.63 10.76 -2.26
C TRP A 418 21.11 11.59 -1.07
N GLY A 419 22.42 11.58 -0.80
CA GLY A 419 23.07 12.44 0.18
C GLY A 419 22.80 13.93 -0.08
N ASN A 420 22.73 14.36 -1.34
CA ASN A 420 22.33 15.73 -1.68
C ASN A 420 20.81 15.99 -1.53
N ASP A 421 19.95 15.02 -1.88
CA ASP A 421 18.49 15.18 -1.82
C ASP A 421 17.96 15.23 -0.37
N LYS A 422 18.46 14.32 0.49
CA LYS A 422 17.97 14.18 1.87
C LYS A 422 18.28 15.38 2.76
N ASN A 423 19.36 16.10 2.47
CA ASN A 423 19.83 17.30 3.18
C ASN A 423 19.10 18.60 2.79
N THR A 424 18.13 18.56 1.87
CA THR A 424 17.32 19.74 1.52
C THR A 424 16.36 20.15 2.65
N GLU A 425 15.84 21.38 2.62
CA GLU A 425 14.96 21.92 3.67
C GLU A 425 13.65 21.11 3.82
N ASP A 426 13.07 20.70 2.69
CA ASP A 426 11.97 19.72 2.61
C ASP A 426 12.46 18.26 2.45
N GLY A 427 13.72 17.99 2.75
CA GLY A 427 14.39 16.71 2.50
C GLY A 427 13.92 15.58 3.43
N TYR A 428 14.40 14.37 3.16
CA TYR A 428 14.15 13.20 4.00
C TYR A 428 14.63 13.42 5.44
N ASP A 429 15.80 14.03 5.64
CA ASP A 429 16.33 14.27 6.99
C ASP A 429 15.48 15.29 7.77
N SER A 430 14.77 16.19 7.08
CA SER A 430 13.78 17.11 7.66
C SER A 430 12.57 16.35 8.23
N ILE A 431 12.08 15.33 7.51
CA ILE A 431 11.01 14.43 7.99
C ILE A 431 11.49 13.57 9.16
N CYS A 432 12.74 13.09 9.13
CA CYS A 432 13.35 12.34 10.24
C CYS A 432 13.55 13.22 11.48
N ASN A 433 13.88 14.50 11.31
CA ASN A 433 13.92 15.49 12.40
C ASN A 433 12.51 15.71 12.99
N ASP A 434 11.47 15.84 12.17
CA ASP A 434 10.08 15.92 12.61
C ASP A 434 9.63 14.65 13.37
N ALA A 435 10.05 13.45 12.93
CA ALA A 435 9.71 12.19 13.57
C ALA A 435 10.41 12.00 14.92
N ARG A 436 11.67 12.43 15.04
CA ARG A 436 12.43 12.42 16.30
C ARG A 436 11.82 13.36 17.35
N LYS A 437 11.27 14.52 16.96
CA LYS A 437 10.56 15.43 17.89
C LYS A 437 9.34 14.79 18.57
N ILE A 438 8.72 13.79 17.92
CA ILE A 438 7.48 13.14 18.40
C ILE A 438 7.65 11.67 18.80
N GLY A 439 8.89 11.14 18.77
CA GLY A 439 9.20 9.77 19.21
C GLY A 439 8.73 8.65 18.27
N VAL A 440 8.64 8.91 16.95
CA VAL A 440 8.18 7.93 15.94
C VAL A 440 9.24 7.62 14.87
N ASP A 441 10.45 8.11 15.06
CA ASP A 441 11.63 7.86 14.23
C ASP A 441 11.95 6.37 14.05
N THR A 442 11.69 5.56 15.08
CA THR A 442 11.75 4.08 14.98
C THR A 442 10.86 3.48 13.88
N MET A 443 9.80 4.17 13.44
CA MET A 443 8.97 3.76 12.30
C MET A 443 9.60 4.08 10.94
N LEU A 444 10.57 4.99 10.90
CA LEU A 444 11.33 5.36 9.70
C LEU A 444 12.52 4.43 9.46
N ARG A 445 13.06 3.79 10.51
CA ARG A 445 14.24 2.92 10.40
C ARG A 445 14.08 1.81 9.35
N HIS A 446 12.88 1.25 9.16
CA HIS A 446 12.62 0.27 8.08
C HIS A 446 12.81 0.84 6.66
N ILE A 447 12.71 2.15 6.50
CA ILE A 447 12.95 2.85 5.23
C ILE A 447 14.46 3.09 5.07
N ASP A 448 15.18 3.37 6.16
CA ASP A 448 16.66 3.41 6.15
C ASP A 448 17.23 2.00 5.84
N ASP A 449 16.72 0.96 6.53
CA ASP A 449 17.03 -0.47 6.29
C ASP A 449 16.80 -0.84 4.80
N ASP A 450 15.66 -0.41 4.21
CA ASP A 450 15.34 -0.60 2.78
C ASP A 450 16.35 0.11 1.85
N ILE A 451 16.72 1.36 2.17
CA ILE A 451 17.65 2.17 1.36
C ILE A 451 19.06 1.58 1.38
N GLU A 452 19.56 1.19 2.55
CA GLU A 452 20.86 0.54 2.71
C GLU A 452 20.89 -0.77 1.91
N ALA A 453 19.82 -1.58 1.99
CA ALA A 453 19.71 -2.80 1.18
C ALA A 453 19.73 -2.52 -0.33
N ILE A 454 19.01 -1.50 -0.84
CA ILE A 454 19.06 -1.10 -2.26
C ILE A 454 20.49 -0.74 -2.67
N PHE A 455 21.21 0.04 -1.86
CA PHE A 455 22.58 0.41 -2.16
C PHE A 455 23.53 -0.80 -2.12
N SER A 456 23.44 -1.65 -1.10
CA SER A 456 24.24 -2.89 -1.00
C SER A 456 24.08 -3.78 -2.23
N CYS A 457 22.84 -4.01 -2.69
CA CYS A 457 22.55 -4.78 -3.90
C CYS A 457 23.31 -4.24 -5.13
N LEU A 458 23.26 -2.93 -5.35
CA LEU A 458 23.92 -2.26 -6.47
C LEU A 458 25.46 -2.22 -6.32
N TYR A 459 25.96 -2.11 -5.09
CA TYR A 459 27.40 -2.14 -4.79
C TYR A 459 28.03 -3.52 -4.99
N GLU A 460 27.32 -4.60 -4.62
CA GLU A 460 27.81 -5.95 -4.88
C GLU A 460 27.77 -6.30 -6.37
N GLY A 461 26.90 -5.66 -7.15
CA GLY A 461 26.79 -5.83 -8.60
C GLY A 461 26.03 -7.09 -9.00
N ARG A 462 25.13 -7.55 -8.12
CA ARG A 462 24.32 -8.76 -8.29
C ARG A 462 23.11 -8.43 -9.19
N ALA A 463 23.32 -8.58 -10.50
CA ALA A 463 22.42 -8.11 -11.56
C ALA A 463 20.92 -8.42 -11.40
N SER A 464 20.56 -9.54 -10.77
CA SER A 464 19.16 -9.93 -10.51
C SER A 464 18.44 -9.01 -9.53
N GLU A 465 19.17 -8.31 -8.65
CA GLU A 465 18.58 -7.50 -7.57
C GLU A 465 18.02 -6.16 -8.06
N LEU A 466 18.24 -5.81 -9.32
CA LEU A 466 17.48 -4.75 -10.00
C LEU A 466 15.97 -5.01 -9.92
N GLY A 467 15.55 -6.28 -9.96
CA GLY A 467 14.17 -6.68 -9.73
C GLY A 467 13.69 -6.55 -8.28
N CYS A 468 14.59 -6.68 -7.31
CA CYS A 468 14.27 -6.38 -5.91
C CYS A 468 13.94 -4.90 -5.72
N VAL A 469 14.66 -4.00 -6.42
CA VAL A 469 14.34 -2.57 -6.47
C VAL A 469 13.00 -2.32 -7.17
N TYR A 470 12.73 -2.91 -8.34
CA TYR A 470 11.44 -2.72 -9.03
C TYR A 470 10.23 -3.33 -8.29
N SER A 471 10.44 -4.37 -7.48
CA SER A 471 9.41 -4.91 -6.56
C SER A 471 9.20 -3.98 -5.35
N TRP A 472 10.27 -3.39 -4.81
CA TRP A 472 10.19 -2.33 -3.79
C TRP A 472 9.38 -1.12 -4.29
N LEU A 473 9.73 -0.62 -5.49
CA LEU A 473 9.03 0.50 -6.14
C LEU A 473 7.53 0.23 -6.26
N LEU A 474 7.14 -0.92 -6.82
CA LEU A 474 5.73 -1.26 -6.98
C LEU A 474 4.99 -1.42 -5.64
N THR A 475 5.67 -1.96 -4.62
CA THR A 475 5.08 -2.11 -3.28
C THR A 475 4.72 -0.74 -2.69
N TYR A 476 5.59 0.25 -2.88
CA TYR A 476 5.38 1.63 -2.44
C TYR A 476 4.37 2.39 -3.34
N GLU A 477 4.40 2.22 -4.66
CA GLU A 477 3.44 2.85 -5.61
C GLU A 477 2.01 2.36 -5.37
N ALA A 478 1.83 1.03 -5.24
CA ALA A 478 0.55 0.41 -4.92
C ALA A 478 0.20 0.47 -3.42
N GLN A 479 1.09 1.05 -2.60
CA GLN A 479 0.99 1.20 -1.14
C GLN A 479 0.58 -0.09 -0.42
N ARG A 480 1.03 -1.23 -0.93
CA ARG A 480 0.71 -2.53 -0.34
C ARG A 480 1.60 -2.75 0.86
N ALA A 481 1.03 -3.29 1.94
CA ALA A 481 1.84 -3.83 3.01
C ALA A 481 2.64 -5.08 2.57
N ALA A 482 2.17 -5.86 1.59
CA ALA A 482 2.83 -7.08 1.14
C ALA A 482 4.12 -6.80 0.33
N TYR A 483 5.28 -7.05 0.94
CA TYR A 483 6.60 -6.69 0.43
C TYR A 483 7.42 -7.93 0.01
N THR A 484 7.91 -8.00 -1.23
CA THR A 484 8.62 -9.19 -1.78
C THR A 484 9.82 -8.84 -2.67
N GLY A 485 10.77 -8.04 -2.17
CA GLY A 485 11.93 -7.57 -2.94
C GLY A 485 13.28 -7.82 -2.26
N LEU A 486 13.72 -6.85 -1.47
CA LEU A 486 15.09 -6.75 -0.93
C LEU A 486 15.43 -7.88 0.07
N PRO A 487 16.61 -8.50 -0.06
CA PRO A 487 17.17 -9.35 0.99
C PRO A 487 17.35 -8.58 2.31
N GLY A 488 17.11 -9.25 3.44
CA GLY A 488 17.27 -8.67 4.79
C GLY A 488 16.14 -7.72 5.24
N ALA A 489 15.42 -7.08 4.30
CA ALA A 489 14.29 -6.20 4.62
C ALA A 489 13.09 -6.96 5.22
N THR A 490 12.29 -6.30 6.06
CA THR A 490 11.17 -6.93 6.75
C THR A 490 9.94 -7.16 5.85
N THR A 491 9.89 -8.31 5.19
CA THR A 491 8.73 -8.84 4.46
C THR A 491 7.46 -8.88 5.33
N PHE A 492 6.61 -7.86 5.24
CA PHE A 492 5.23 -8.02 5.73
C PHE A 492 4.48 -8.97 4.79
N LEU A 493 3.74 -9.89 5.41
CA LEU A 493 2.87 -10.88 4.78
C LEU A 493 1.58 -10.95 5.58
N THR A 494 0.44 -11.10 4.89
CA THR A 494 -0.85 -11.33 5.57
C THR A 494 -0.84 -12.67 6.32
N PRO A 495 -1.75 -12.91 7.30
CA PRO A 495 -1.81 -14.19 8.01
C PRO A 495 -1.99 -15.40 7.06
N ALA A 496 -2.71 -15.21 5.95
CA ALA A 496 -2.87 -16.23 4.91
C ALA A 496 -1.54 -16.51 4.17
N MET A 497 -0.81 -15.46 3.77
CA MET A 497 0.48 -15.57 3.11
C MET A 497 1.52 -16.27 4.01
N LYS A 498 1.62 -15.85 5.28
CA LYS A 498 2.53 -16.48 6.26
C LYS A 498 2.26 -17.98 6.42
N LYS A 499 0.99 -18.39 6.48
CA LYS A 499 0.61 -19.80 6.57
C LYS A 499 1.00 -20.59 5.31
N MET A 500 0.76 -20.04 4.11
CA MET A 500 1.05 -20.75 2.87
C MET A 500 2.56 -20.85 2.58
N VAL A 501 3.35 -19.81 2.95
CA VAL A 501 4.82 -19.85 2.91
C VAL A 501 5.38 -20.96 3.81
N GLN A 502 4.86 -21.10 5.03
CA GLN A 502 5.24 -22.22 5.91
C GLN A 502 4.87 -23.60 5.35
N GLU A 503 3.87 -23.69 4.46
CA GLU A 503 3.48 -24.92 3.79
C GLU A 503 4.33 -25.22 2.56
N ALA A 504 4.73 -24.19 1.81
CA ALA A 504 5.74 -24.28 0.75
C ALA A 504 7.09 -24.78 1.30
N GLN A 505 7.59 -24.16 2.37
CA GLN A 505 8.83 -24.56 3.05
C GLN A 505 8.81 -26.02 3.50
N LYS A 506 7.71 -26.46 4.12
CA LYS A 506 7.52 -27.88 4.51
C LYS A 506 7.49 -28.83 3.33
N LYS A 507 6.96 -28.42 2.17
CA LYS A 507 6.91 -29.26 0.96
C LYS A 507 8.28 -29.33 0.26
N ALA A 508 9.02 -28.22 0.22
CA ALA A 508 10.38 -28.19 -0.30
C ALA A 508 11.33 -29.08 0.52
N ALA A 509 11.25 -29.02 1.86
CA ALA A 509 12.07 -29.82 2.78
C ALA A 509 11.78 -31.34 2.79
N VAL A 510 10.81 -31.83 1.99
CA VAL A 510 10.42 -33.25 1.90
C VAL A 510 10.78 -33.88 0.54
N ALA A 511 11.32 -33.09 -0.41
CA ALA A 511 11.89 -33.62 -1.64
C ALA A 511 13.26 -34.28 -1.36
N PRO A 512 13.49 -35.56 -1.75
CA PRO A 512 14.80 -36.18 -1.59
C PRO A 512 15.86 -35.57 -2.53
N GLU A 513 17.09 -35.42 -2.04
CA GLU A 513 18.25 -35.19 -2.89
C GLU A 513 18.70 -36.50 -3.56
N GLU A 514 18.25 -36.75 -4.78
CA GLU A 514 18.90 -37.74 -5.64
C GLU A 514 20.21 -37.16 -6.19
N GLY A 515 21.32 -37.41 -5.49
CA GLY A 515 22.67 -37.35 -6.09
C GLY A 515 23.64 -36.28 -5.61
N ALA A 516 23.65 -35.91 -4.32
CA ALA A 516 24.75 -35.15 -3.71
C ALA A 516 25.61 -36.06 -2.80
N VAL A 517 26.93 -36.06 -2.99
CA VAL A 517 27.89 -36.77 -2.12
C VAL A 517 28.27 -35.83 -0.97
N PRO A 518 28.20 -36.24 0.31
CA PRO A 518 28.45 -35.35 1.44
C PRO A 518 29.93 -34.98 1.55
N SER A 519 30.26 -33.71 1.29
CA SER A 519 31.52 -33.09 1.71
C SER A 519 31.35 -32.44 3.08
N SER A 520 32.42 -32.43 3.88
CA SER A 520 32.32 -32.18 5.33
C SER A 520 32.52 -30.73 5.76
N SER A 521 31.66 -30.31 6.68
CA SER A 521 31.94 -29.36 7.78
C SER A 521 32.52 -27.97 7.46
N ALA A 522 31.69 -26.95 7.66
CA ALA A 522 32.12 -25.62 8.10
C ALA A 522 31.17 -25.12 9.20
N THR A 523 31.49 -25.41 10.47
CA THR A 523 30.66 -25.02 11.61
C THR A 523 30.93 -23.57 12.00
N VAL A 524 29.94 -22.69 11.90
CA VAL A 524 29.97 -21.34 12.50
C VAL A 524 28.73 -21.16 13.37
N ALA A 525 28.93 -20.92 14.66
CA ALA A 525 27.86 -20.70 15.64
C ALA A 525 27.47 -19.21 15.68
N GLY A 526 26.16 -18.92 15.79
CA GLY A 526 25.65 -17.55 15.60
C GLY A 526 24.25 -17.26 16.18
N SER A 527 23.96 -17.76 17.40
CA SER A 527 22.87 -17.35 18.31
C SER A 527 21.39 -17.25 17.82
N PRO A 528 20.42 -17.89 18.49
CA PRO A 528 19.01 -17.83 18.12
C PRO A 528 18.30 -16.57 18.65
N HIS A 529 18.31 -15.46 17.91
CA HIS A 529 17.42 -14.33 18.20
C HIS A 529 16.00 -14.57 17.67
N GLN A 530 15.22 -15.31 18.45
CA GLN A 530 13.77 -15.45 18.32
C GLN A 530 13.07 -14.13 18.69
N LEU A 531 13.17 -13.12 17.82
CA LEU A 531 12.45 -11.86 17.98
C LEU A 531 10.95 -12.05 17.70
N ALA A 532 10.13 -11.77 18.70
CA ALA A 532 8.68 -11.79 18.59
C ALA A 532 8.19 -10.75 17.55
N PRO A 533 7.10 -11.03 16.82
CA PRO A 533 6.58 -10.08 15.85
C PRO A 533 6.08 -8.80 16.56
N PRO A 534 6.32 -7.60 16.01
CA PRO A 534 5.71 -6.37 16.51
C PRO A 534 4.21 -6.36 16.18
N ALA A 535 3.42 -6.99 17.05
CA ALA A 535 1.96 -7.08 16.96
C ALA A 535 1.26 -5.78 17.41
N ASN A 536 1.69 -4.64 16.85
CA ASN A 536 1.12 -3.34 17.18
C ASN A 536 -0.02 -2.97 16.24
N HIS A 537 -1.24 -3.16 16.73
CA HIS A 537 -2.43 -2.58 16.12
C HIS A 537 -2.36 -1.05 16.22
N LEU A 538 -2.01 -0.38 15.11
CA LEU A 538 -1.61 1.04 15.14
C LEU A 538 -2.72 2.01 15.59
N VAL A 539 -3.99 1.60 15.59
CA VAL A 539 -5.10 2.42 16.14
C VAL A 539 -5.14 2.26 17.66
N ASP A 540 -5.23 1.01 18.12
CA ASP A 540 -5.33 0.62 19.53
C ASP A 540 -4.10 1.09 20.35
N ALA A 541 -2.92 1.15 19.71
CA ALA A 541 -1.69 1.68 20.31
C ALA A 541 -1.60 3.22 20.35
N LEU A 542 -2.35 3.93 19.50
CA LEU A 542 -2.33 5.41 19.42
C LEU A 542 -3.45 6.07 20.24
N GLU A 543 -4.54 5.37 20.53
CA GLU A 543 -5.66 5.90 21.33
C GLU A 543 -5.21 6.55 22.66
N PRO A 544 -4.30 5.96 23.48
CA PRO A 544 -3.83 6.59 24.71
C PRO A 544 -3.04 7.90 24.48
N TYR A 545 -2.28 7.98 23.39
CA TYR A 545 -1.46 9.15 23.07
C TYR A 545 -2.29 10.29 22.50
N VAL A 546 -3.22 9.98 21.58
CA VAL A 546 -4.19 10.94 21.03
C VAL A 546 -5.07 11.49 22.17
N LYS A 547 -5.53 10.63 23.07
CA LYS A 547 -6.31 11.03 24.25
C LYS A 547 -5.49 11.87 25.23
N SER A 548 -4.26 11.47 25.56
CA SER A 548 -3.40 12.27 26.46
C SER A 548 -3.02 13.64 25.87
N ALA A 549 -2.85 13.75 24.55
CA ALA A 549 -2.63 15.02 23.87
C ALA A 549 -3.89 15.92 23.95
N LEU A 550 -5.08 15.36 23.67
CA LEU A 550 -6.35 16.07 23.82
C LEU A 550 -6.61 16.51 25.27
N GLU A 551 -6.40 15.66 26.26
CA GLU A 551 -6.58 15.99 27.69
C GLU A 551 -5.62 17.10 28.17
N LYS A 552 -4.40 17.16 27.63
CA LYS A 552 -3.44 18.25 27.88
C LYS A 552 -3.81 19.55 27.16
N LEU A 553 -4.37 19.47 25.96
CA LEU A 553 -4.78 20.64 25.15
C LEU A 553 -6.09 21.26 25.63
N LEU A 554 -7.06 20.44 26.05
CA LEU A 554 -8.37 20.88 26.55
C LEU A 554 -8.30 21.42 28.00
N GLY A 555 -7.17 21.23 28.68
CA GLY A 555 -6.88 21.79 29.99
C GLY A 555 -7.50 21.01 31.14
N GLY A 556 -6.64 20.41 31.97
CA GLY A 556 -7.06 20.01 33.31
C GLY A 556 -7.49 21.25 34.09
N ALA A 557 -8.77 21.35 34.43
CA ALA A 557 -9.30 22.43 35.27
C ALA A 557 -8.54 22.43 36.60
N GLY A 558 -7.77 23.50 36.83
CA GLY A 558 -6.86 23.57 37.98
C GLY A 558 -7.59 23.51 39.32
N ALA A 559 -6.93 22.96 40.33
CA ALA A 559 -7.40 23.05 41.70
C ALA A 559 -7.58 24.53 42.08
N VAL A 560 -8.80 24.91 42.46
CA VAL A 560 -9.15 26.30 42.78
C VAL A 560 -8.43 26.71 44.08
N PRO A 561 -7.63 27.79 44.08
CA PRO A 561 -7.12 28.36 45.32
C PRO A 561 -8.23 29.15 46.01
N SER A 562 -8.96 28.51 46.93
CA SER A 562 -9.99 29.18 47.74
C SER A 562 -9.35 30.18 48.73
N PRO A 563 -9.71 31.49 48.68
CA PRO A 563 -9.39 32.41 49.75
C PRO A 563 -10.37 32.23 50.91
N ASN A 564 -9.84 31.88 52.08
CA ASN A 564 -10.48 31.84 53.40
C ASN A 564 -11.89 31.23 53.52
N ASP A 565 -11.97 30.11 54.24
CA ASP A 565 -12.86 30.10 55.40
C ASP A 565 -12.20 29.34 56.57
N ALA A 566 -12.11 29.97 57.74
CA ALA A 566 -11.30 29.49 58.86
C ALA A 566 -12.02 29.68 60.20
N ALA A 567 -12.95 28.77 60.51
CA ALA A 567 -13.61 28.67 61.81
C ALA A 567 -13.84 27.20 62.17
N GLY A 568 -13.40 26.74 63.35
CA GLY A 568 -13.47 25.29 63.64
C GLY A 568 -13.24 24.77 65.07
N ARG A 569 -12.44 25.43 65.94
CA ARG A 569 -12.30 25.11 67.39
C ARG A 569 -11.43 26.14 68.11
N GLY A 570 -11.95 26.75 69.19
CA GLY A 570 -11.17 27.63 70.09
C GLY A 570 -12.01 28.70 70.81
N LYS A 571 -12.13 28.60 72.13
CA LYS A 571 -12.73 29.60 73.05
C LYS A 571 -11.61 30.41 73.74
N PRO A 572 -11.90 31.49 74.50
CA PRO A 572 -13.02 32.47 74.45
C PRO A 572 -12.56 33.95 74.57
N GLY A 573 -13.45 34.94 74.40
CA GLY A 573 -13.16 36.31 74.85
C GLY A 573 -14.17 37.43 74.51
N GLY A 574 -14.99 37.82 75.50
CA GLY A 574 -15.44 39.21 75.77
C GLY A 574 -16.21 40.08 74.75
N GLY A 575 -17.50 40.33 75.03
CA GLY A 575 -18.02 41.71 75.18
C GLY A 575 -18.83 42.39 74.05
N GLY A 576 -20.16 42.43 74.19
CA GLY A 576 -21.07 43.38 73.52
C GLY A 576 -21.40 43.12 72.04
N GLY A 577 -22.52 43.61 71.47
CA GLY A 577 -23.68 44.28 72.09
C GLY A 577 -24.65 44.84 71.03
N GLY A 578 -25.96 44.60 71.19
CA GLY A 578 -27.04 45.00 70.26
C GLY A 578 -27.07 44.25 68.91
N GLU A 579 -28.06 44.40 68.03
CA GLU A 579 -29.52 44.57 68.18
C GLU A 579 -30.19 44.51 66.78
N ALA A 580 -31.38 43.88 66.64
CA ALA A 580 -32.39 44.09 65.57
C ALA A 580 -32.01 43.89 64.05
N ALA A 581 -32.92 43.59 63.11
CA ALA A 581 -34.23 42.92 63.13
C ALA A 581 -34.65 42.47 61.69
N GLN A 582 -35.68 41.61 61.59
CA GLN A 582 -36.70 41.38 60.53
C GLN A 582 -36.49 41.93 59.07
N GLY A 583 -36.85 41.25 57.96
CA GLY A 583 -37.46 39.93 57.71
C GLY A 583 -38.46 39.93 56.51
N ASN A 584 -38.93 38.76 56.02
CA ASN A 584 -40.11 38.55 55.10
C ASN A 584 -40.02 39.10 53.63
N LYS A 585 -40.76 38.69 52.57
CA LYS A 585 -41.78 37.61 52.32
C LYS A 585 -42.10 37.32 50.81
N THR A 586 -42.24 36.02 50.43
CA THR A 586 -43.25 35.38 49.51
C THR A 586 -43.61 35.77 48.03
N ASN A 587 -43.81 34.71 47.20
CA ASN A 587 -44.85 34.50 46.12
C ASN A 587 -44.71 35.20 44.72
N LYS A 588 -45.38 34.82 43.59
CA LYS A 588 -46.53 33.89 43.26
C LYS A 588 -46.60 33.40 41.76
N LYS A 589 -47.54 32.46 41.49
CA LYS A 589 -47.97 31.67 40.27
C LYS A 589 -48.28 32.30 38.86
N ALA A 590 -48.14 31.45 37.80
CA ALA A 590 -48.95 31.22 36.54
C ALA A 590 -49.13 32.36 35.47
N ALA A 591 -49.77 32.26 34.27
CA ALA A 591 -50.61 31.29 33.48
C ALA A 591 -50.63 31.73 31.95
N GLU A 592 -51.32 31.19 30.89
CA GLU A 592 -51.79 29.87 30.37
C GLU A 592 -52.58 30.02 29.00
N ALA A 593 -52.73 28.97 28.15
CA ALA A 593 -53.61 28.83 26.93
C ALA A 593 -53.34 29.69 25.63
N SER A 594 -53.86 29.44 24.37
CA SER A 594 -54.25 28.22 23.57
C SER A 594 -54.64 28.54 22.07
N LYS A 595 -54.79 27.52 21.17
CA LYS A 595 -55.46 27.48 19.81
C LYS A 595 -54.70 28.09 18.58
N THR A 596 -54.91 27.73 17.27
CA THR A 596 -55.92 26.90 16.52
C THR A 596 -55.37 26.25 15.21
N SER A 597 -56.12 25.34 14.55
CA SER A 597 -55.83 24.52 13.32
C SER A 597 -56.24 25.18 11.96
N PRO A 598 -56.36 24.54 10.73
CA PRO A 598 -56.43 23.11 10.33
C PRO A 598 -55.73 22.61 9.00
N ASP A 599 -55.83 21.28 8.81
CA ASP A 599 -55.66 20.31 7.69
C ASP A 599 -55.45 20.69 6.19
N THR A 600 -54.69 19.82 5.47
CA THR A 600 -55.12 19.18 4.18
C THR A 600 -54.27 17.95 3.77
N HIS A 601 -54.85 17.05 2.96
CA HIS A 601 -54.31 15.81 2.34
C HIS A 601 -54.78 15.78 0.85
N PRO A 602 -54.46 14.80 -0.04
CA PRO A 602 -53.66 13.56 0.08
C PRO A 602 -52.55 13.39 -1.01
N ALA A 603 -52.02 12.17 -1.19
CA ALA A 603 -51.26 11.70 -2.36
C ALA A 603 -52.19 11.18 -3.49
N PRO A 604 -51.69 10.77 -4.67
CA PRO A 604 -50.92 9.52 -4.82
C PRO A 604 -49.45 9.71 -5.21
#